data_AF-A0A4P5WEB5-F1
#
_entry.id   AF-A0A4P5WEB5-F1
#
_cell.length_a   1.000
_cell.length_b   1.000
_cell.length_c   1.000
_cell.angle_alpha   90.00
_cell.angle_beta   90.00
_cell.angle_gamma   90.00
#
_symmetry.space_group_name_H-M   'P 1'
#
loop_
_entity.id
_entity.type
_entity.pdbx_description
1 polymer ?
#
loop_
_entity_poly.entity_id
_entity_poly.type
_entity_poly.pdbx_seq_one_letter_code
_entity_poly.pdbx_strand_id
1 'polypeptide(L)'
;MQSLKLTINMSTLLQELNDFSLQIAQAIELNDWEQLSEILIQRQSHLEALLNVPSSHGNEHTIQSVLESIQVMDKLFIDAVQLKKTGLLKDFKSVAQGQKVVSAYYATATN
;
A
#
# COMPACT_ATOMS: atom_id res chain seq x y z
N MET A 1 -29.70 -15.91 16.65
CA MET A 1 -28.32 -16.41 16.38
C MET A 1 -27.64 -15.77 15.17
N GLN A 2 -28.35 -15.34 14.11
CA GLN A 2 -27.72 -14.69 12.95
C GLN A 2 -27.07 -13.33 13.26
N SER A 3 -27.69 -12.50 14.10
CA SER A 3 -27.13 -11.17 14.46
C SER A 3 -25.78 -11.26 15.19
N LEU A 4 -25.59 -12.24 16.09
CA LEU A 4 -24.32 -12.44 16.81
C LEU A 4 -23.18 -12.90 15.87
N LYS A 5 -23.49 -13.75 14.88
CA LYS A 5 -22.52 -14.18 13.84
C LYS A 5 -22.10 -13.01 12.95
N LEU A 6 -23.03 -12.12 12.62
CA LEU A 6 -22.75 -10.93 11.80
C LEU A 6 -21.81 -9.96 12.53
N THR A 7 -22.03 -9.75 13.83
CA THR A 7 -21.19 -8.88 14.66
C THR A 7 -19.76 -9.42 14.83
N ILE A 8 -19.61 -10.73 15.06
CA ILE A 8 -18.30 -11.38 15.18
C ILE A 8 -17.51 -11.29 13.87
N ASN A 9 -18.17 -11.51 12.73
CA ASN A 9 -17.52 -11.41 11.42
C ASN A 9 -17.07 -9.97 11.10
N MET A 10 -17.84 -8.97 11.51
CA MET A 10 -17.49 -7.57 11.28
C MET A 10 -16.30 -7.15 12.15
N SER A 11 -16.26 -7.50 13.44
CA SER A 11 -15.13 -7.15 14.30
C SER A 11 -13.81 -7.75 13.83
N THR A 12 -13.83 -8.97 13.30
CA THR A 12 -12.64 -9.63 12.75
C THR A 12 -12.15 -8.91 11.48
N LEU A 13 -13.05 -8.61 10.54
CA LEU A 13 -12.71 -7.87 9.32
C LEU A 13 -12.11 -6.49 9.62
N LEU A 14 -12.64 -5.81 10.64
CA LEU A 14 -12.12 -4.50 11.07
C LEU A 14 -10.71 -4.59 11.66
N GLN A 15 -10.43 -5.64 12.44
CA GLN A 15 -9.10 -5.87 12.97
C GLN A 15 -8.11 -6.19 11.85
N GLU A 16 -8.47 -7.07 10.93
CA GLU A 16 -7.64 -7.45 9.77
C GLU A 16 -7.32 -6.23 8.89
N LEU A 17 -8.29 -5.34 8.68
CA LEU A 17 -8.09 -4.09 7.94
C LEU A 17 -7.09 -3.13 8.62
N ASN A 18 -7.07 -3.10 9.95
CA ASN A 18 -6.07 -2.35 10.70
C ASN A 18 -4.68 -3.00 10.58
N ASP A 19 -4.60 -4.33 10.69
CA ASP A 19 -3.35 -5.08 10.64
C ASP A 19 -2.62 -4.92 9.29
N PHE A 20 -3.36 -4.78 8.18
CA PHE A 20 -2.76 -4.48 6.87
C PHE A 20 -1.95 -3.18 6.86
N SER A 21 -2.29 -2.21 7.71
CA SER A 21 -1.61 -0.91 7.72
C SER A 21 -0.17 -1.04 8.19
N LEU A 22 0.08 -1.90 9.18
CA LEU A 22 1.43 -2.21 9.62
C LEU A 22 2.21 -2.98 8.53
N GLN A 23 1.57 -3.94 7.87
CA GLN A 23 2.20 -4.72 6.80
C GLN A 23 2.57 -3.86 5.59
N ILE A 24 1.68 -2.93 5.19
CA ILE A 24 1.94 -1.96 4.12
C ILE A 24 3.14 -1.07 4.48
N ALA A 25 3.16 -0.54 5.70
CA ALA A 25 4.27 0.30 6.15
C ALA A 25 5.61 -0.45 6.10
N GLN A 26 5.63 -1.70 6.57
CA GLN A 26 6.83 -2.55 6.54
C GLN A 26 7.29 -2.86 5.11
N ALA A 27 6.37 -3.23 4.22
CA ALA A 27 6.72 -3.52 2.82
C ALA A 27 7.30 -2.29 2.11
N ILE A 28 6.74 -1.09 2.34
CA ILE A 28 7.28 0.18 1.82
C ILE A 28 8.67 0.48 2.40
N GLU A 29 8.87 0.27 3.70
CA GLU A 29 10.15 0.51 4.37
C GLU A 29 11.25 -0.36 3.75
N LEU A 30 10.96 -1.66 3.60
CA LEU A 30 11.85 -2.68 3.04
C LEU A 30 12.01 -2.61 1.51
N ASN A 31 11.20 -1.79 0.83
CA ASN A 31 11.07 -1.75 -0.63
C ASN A 31 10.64 -3.09 -1.25
N ASP A 32 9.88 -3.89 -0.51
CA ASP A 32 9.31 -5.14 -0.99
C ASP A 32 8.03 -4.86 -1.79
N TRP A 33 8.20 -4.47 -3.04
CA TRP A 33 7.10 -4.05 -3.91
C TRP A 33 6.19 -5.20 -4.33
N GLU A 34 6.72 -6.43 -4.37
CA GLU A 34 5.93 -7.64 -4.67
C GLU A 34 5.00 -7.94 -3.50
N GLN A 35 5.55 -7.99 -2.28
CA GLN A 35 4.75 -8.19 -1.08
C GLN A 35 3.73 -7.06 -0.87
N LEU A 36 4.10 -5.81 -1.13
CA LEU A 36 3.18 -4.68 -1.06
C LEU A 36 1.97 -4.89 -1.99
N SER A 37 2.20 -5.36 -3.22
CA SER A 37 1.12 -5.64 -4.17
C SER A 37 0.19 -6.74 -3.65
N GLU A 38 0.73 -7.83 -3.10
CA GLU A 38 -0.06 -8.92 -2.52
C GLU A 38 -0.93 -8.44 -1.35
N ILE A 39 -0.34 -7.66 -0.43
CA ILE A 39 -1.05 -7.10 0.73
C ILE A 39 -2.21 -6.20 0.26
N LEU A 40 -1.99 -5.35 -0.74
CA LEU A 40 -3.03 -4.45 -1.26
C LEU A 40 -4.19 -5.21 -1.90
N ILE A 41 -3.91 -6.30 -2.64
CA ILE A 41 -4.95 -7.17 -3.22
C ILE A 41 -5.78 -7.83 -2.11
N GLN A 42 -5.12 -8.37 -1.08
CA GLN A 42 -5.81 -8.98 0.05
C GLN A 42 -6.68 -7.95 0.78
N ARG A 43 -6.14 -6.77 1.08
CA ARG A 43 -6.87 -5.67 1.72
C ARG A 43 -8.09 -5.24 0.92
N GLN A 44 -7.97 -5.13 -0.40
CA GLN A 44 -9.09 -4.80 -1.29
C GLN A 44 -10.23 -5.83 -1.16
N SER A 45 -9.89 -7.12 -1.14
CA SER A 45 -10.89 -8.19 -0.96
C SER A 45 -11.61 -8.09 0.40
N HIS A 46 -10.91 -7.70 1.47
CA HIS A 46 -11.53 -7.52 2.79
C HIS A 46 -12.43 -6.27 2.84
N LEU A 47 -12.03 -5.18 2.18
CA LEU A 47 -12.86 -3.99 2.02
C LEU A 47 -14.15 -4.30 1.26
N GLU A 48 -14.05 -5.04 0.15
CA GLU A 48 -15.21 -5.48 -0.62
C GLU A 48 -16.13 -6.40 0.21
N ALA A 49 -15.56 -7.31 0.99
CA ALA A 49 -16.33 -8.16 1.90
C ALA A 49 -17.08 -7.33 2.96
N LEU A 50 -16.42 -6.33 3.55
CA LEU A 50 -17.01 -5.42 4.54
C LEU A 50 -18.18 -4.63 3.94
N LEU A 51 -17.99 -4.08 2.74
CA LEU A 51 -18.99 -3.26 2.05
C LEU A 51 -20.21 -4.07 1.57
N ASN A 52 -20.06 -5.38 1.40
CA ASN A 52 -21.15 -6.29 1.05
C ASN A 52 -21.98 -6.75 2.26
N VAL A 53 -21.58 -6.42 3.49
CA VAL A 53 -22.37 -6.76 4.69
C VAL A 53 -23.64 -5.90 4.71
N PRO A 54 -24.85 -6.50 4.81
CA PRO A 54 -26.10 -5.75 4.86
C PRO A 54 -26.08 -4.70 5.98
N SER A 55 -26.32 -3.44 5.63
CA SER A 55 -26.35 -2.36 6.60
C SER A 55 -27.57 -2.51 7.52
N SER A 56 -27.32 -2.89 8.77
CA SER A 56 -28.26 -2.66 9.86
C SER A 56 -27.95 -1.30 10.48
N HIS A 57 -28.97 -0.48 10.77
CA HIS A 57 -28.87 0.91 11.26
C HIS A 57 -27.92 1.18 12.47
N GLY A 58 -27.35 0.15 13.11
CA GLY A 58 -26.36 0.30 14.18
C GLY A 58 -24.88 0.28 13.76
N ASN A 59 -24.54 -0.23 12.57
CA ASN A 59 -23.13 -0.47 12.18
C ASN A 59 -22.56 0.56 11.20
N GLU A 60 -23.42 1.38 10.58
CA GLU A 60 -23.02 2.33 9.52
C GLU A 60 -21.96 3.32 10.00
N HIS A 61 -22.15 3.90 11.20
CA HIS A 61 -21.17 4.82 11.77
C HIS A 61 -19.82 4.13 12.03
N THR A 62 -19.82 2.89 12.49
CA THR A 62 -18.57 2.16 12.77
C THR A 62 -17.81 1.87 11.48
N ILE A 63 -18.51 1.41 10.45
CA ILE A 63 -17.93 1.18 9.12
C ILE A 63 -17.40 2.49 8.55
N GLN A 64 -18.16 3.58 8.65
CA GLN A 64 -17.73 4.90 8.18
C GLN A 64 -16.44 5.35 8.86
N SER A 65 -16.36 5.31 10.19
CA SER A 65 -15.15 5.73 10.92
C SER A 65 -13.92 4.91 10.52
N VAL A 66 -14.09 3.62 10.23
CA VAL A 66 -13.01 2.75 9.76
C VAL A 66 -12.57 3.14 8.36
N LEU A 67 -13.51 3.35 7.43
CA LEU A 67 -13.20 3.76 6.06
C LEU A 67 -12.47 5.11 6.03
N GLU A 68 -12.89 6.06 6.86
CA GLU A 68 -12.21 7.35 7.01
C GLU A 68 -10.77 7.17 7.51
N SER A 69 -10.56 6.32 8.54
CA SER A 69 -9.22 5.99 9.04
C SER A 69 -8.33 5.35 7.97
N ILE A 70 -8.91 4.43 7.20
CA ILE A 70 -8.26 3.77 6.06
C ILE A 70 -7.82 4.78 5.00
N GLN A 71 -8.71 5.71 4.62
CA GLN A 71 -8.39 6.75 3.64
C GLN A 71 -7.27 7.68 4.11
N VAL A 72 -7.24 8.03 5.40
CA VAL A 72 -6.16 8.83 5.98
C VAL A 72 -4.83 8.09 5.88
N MET A 73 -4.78 6.80 6.21
CA MET A 73 -3.55 6.02 6.10
C MET A 73 -3.11 5.79 4.66
N ASP A 74 -4.04 5.54 3.74
CA ASP A 74 -3.72 5.35 2.32
C ASP A 74 -3.04 6.58 1.73
N LYS A 75 -3.45 7.79 2.16
CA LYS A 75 -2.76 9.01 1.78
C LYS A 75 -1.29 9.02 2.22
N LEU A 76 -1.02 8.62 3.47
CA LEU A 76 0.35 8.54 3.99
C LEU A 76 1.18 7.50 3.22
N PHE A 77 0.59 6.36 2.87
CA PHE A 77 1.26 5.33 2.09
C PHE A 77 1.58 5.78 0.67
N ILE A 78 0.65 6.50 0.00
CA ILE A 78 0.90 7.08 -1.32
C ILE A 78 2.07 8.06 -1.26
N ASP A 79 2.09 8.95 -0.27
CA ASP A 79 3.18 9.92 -0.11
C ASP A 79 4.53 9.21 0.11
N ALA A 80 4.56 8.15 0.91
CA ALA A 80 5.75 7.34 1.13
C ALA A 80 6.25 6.63 -0.15
N VAL A 81 5.34 6.04 -0.92
CA VAL A 81 5.67 5.40 -2.22
C VAL A 81 6.18 6.44 -3.22
N GLN A 82 5.58 7.62 -3.28
CA GLN A 82 6.05 8.70 -4.15
C GLN A 82 7.46 9.18 -3.78
N LEU A 83 7.76 9.28 -2.48
CA LEU A 83 9.09 9.62 -2.00
C LEU A 83 10.12 8.58 -2.46
N LYS A 84 9.84 7.28 -2.25
CA LYS A 84 10.71 6.18 -2.70
C LYS A 84 10.92 6.18 -4.21
N LYS A 85 9.84 6.37 -4.99
CA LYS A 85 9.89 6.49 -6.46
C LYS A 85 10.79 7.64 -6.91
N THR A 86 10.69 8.79 -6.25
CA THR A 86 11.48 9.98 -6.59
C THR A 86 12.97 9.75 -6.30
N GLY A 87 13.29 9.11 -5.17
CA GLY A 87 14.64 8.67 -4.85
C GLY A 87 15.22 7.74 -5.92
N LEU A 88 14.49 6.68 -6.27
CA LEU A 88 14.92 5.72 -7.29
C LEU A 88 15.14 6.37 -8.66
N LEU A 89 14.28 7.31 -9.06
CA LEU A 89 14.42 8.03 -10.32
C LEU A 89 15.68 8.90 -10.34
N LYS A 90 16.04 9.52 -9.21
CA LYS A 90 17.28 10.29 -9.08
C LYS A 90 18.49 9.39 -9.25
N ASP A 91 18.51 8.24 -8.59
CA ASP A 91 19.61 7.29 -8.65
C ASP A 91 19.76 6.70 -10.07
N PHE A 92 18.64 6.35 -10.71
CA PHE A 92 18.63 5.92 -12.10
C PHE A 92 19.24 6.95 -13.04
N LYS A 93 18.88 8.23 -12.90
CA LYS A 93 19.45 9.32 -13.72
C LYS A 93 20.97 9.46 -13.49
N SER A 94 21.43 9.33 -12.25
CA SER A 94 22.85 9.35 -11.91
C SER A 94 23.61 8.20 -12.59
N VAL A 95 23.08 6.99 -12.56
CA VAL A 95 23.66 5.82 -13.23
C VAL A 95 23.72 6.03 -14.75
N ALA A 96 22.62 6.49 -15.36
CA ALA A 96 22.56 6.75 -16.79
C ALA A 96 23.57 7.82 -17.22
N GLN A 97 23.79 8.86 -16.40
CA GLN A 97 24.82 9.87 -16.65
C GLN A 97 26.23 9.27 -16.55
N GLY A 98 26.49 8.44 -15.54
CA GLY A 98 27.76 7.72 -15.39
C GLY A 98 28.06 6.84 -16.60
N GLN A 99 27.08 6.11 -17.11
CA GLN A 99 27.22 5.28 -18.31
C GLN A 99 27.59 6.11 -19.54
N LYS A 100 26.98 7.28 -19.74
CA LYS A 100 27.34 8.19 -20.84
C LYS A 100 28.79 8.65 -20.76
N VAL A 101 29.26 8.99 -19.56
CA VAL A 101 30.65 9.41 -19.33
C VAL A 101 31.62 8.28 -19.64
N VAL A 102 31.34 7.07 -19.15
CA VAL A 102 32.16 5.87 -19.40
C VAL A 102 32.25 5.58 -20.90
N SER A 103 31.12 5.60 -21.61
CA SER A 103 31.10 5.40 -23.07
C SER A 103 31.91 6.44 -23.83
N ALA A 104 31.91 7.70 -23.39
CA ALA A 104 32.71 8.76 -24.00
C ALA A 104 34.21 8.49 -23.84
N TYR A 105 34.66 8.03 -22.66
CA TYR A 105 36.05 7.65 -22.44
C TYR A 105 36.48 6.47 -23.32
N TYR A 106 35.66 5.42 -23.41
CA TYR A 106 35.97 4.29 -24.30
C TYR A 106 36.05 4.71 -25.76
N ALA A 107 35.16 5.58 -26.23
CA ALA A 107 35.19 6.09 -27.61
C ALA A 107 36.47 6.87 -27.93
N THR A 108 37.04 7.58 -26.96
CA THR A 108 38.32 8.30 -27.13
C THR A 108 39.56 7.42 -27.02
N ALA A 109 39.47 6.25 -26.39
CA ALA A 109 40.61 5.35 -26.18
C ALA A 109 40.88 4.39 -27.36
N THR A 110 39.95 4.29 -28.32
CA THR A 110 40.06 3.44 -29.53
C THR A 110 40.41 4.22 -30.81
N ASN A 111 40.73 5.51 -30.70
CA ASN A 111 41.33 6.32 -31.79
C ASN A 111 42.81 6.56 -31.52
#